data_AF-A0A7J4MHN4-F1
#
_entry.id   AF-A0A7J4MHN4-F1
#
_cell.length_a   1.000
_cell.length_b   1.000
_cell.length_c   1.000
_cell.angle_alpha   90.00
_cell.angle_beta   90.00
_cell.angle_gamma   90.00
#
_symmetry.space_group_name_H-M   'P 1'
#
loop_
_entity.id
_entity.type
_entity.pdbx_description
1 polymer ?
#
loop_
_entity_poly.entity_id
_entity_poly.type
_entity_poly.pdbx_seq_one_letter_code
_entity_poly.pdbx_strand_id
1 'polypeptide(L)'
;MAGDIPRVNIAVKDRILLHLLEEDDQADRYVVTAALTRPGIAESCAQHPPNVSRAMRTLLRKRLVSEHSRSIRGDDRRQKTWQLTDEGRGEAKKRLETLSQLKVLIRDETDTLLELEASQAANRLQAEMSVLQILLHAQHEGVLTFGDIRFGLVTKK
;
A
#
# COMPACT_ATOMS: atom_id res chain seq x y z
N MET A 1 11.94 2.94 30.04
CA MET A 1 10.62 3.60 29.85
C MET A 1 10.04 3.01 28.59
N ALA A 2 8.92 2.30 28.65
CA ALA A 2 8.21 1.91 27.45
C ALA A 2 7.63 3.21 26.86
N GLY A 3 8.32 3.78 25.86
CA GLY A 3 7.76 4.88 25.09
C GLY A 3 6.47 4.42 24.44
N ASP A 4 5.48 5.31 24.37
CA ASP A 4 4.21 5.01 23.70
C ASP A 4 4.50 4.42 22.31
N ILE A 5 3.89 3.26 22.03
CA ILE A 5 4.00 2.61 20.72
C ILE A 5 3.53 3.63 19.67
N PRO A 6 4.35 3.94 18.64
CA PRO A 6 3.97 4.82 17.55
C PRO A 6 2.62 4.42 16.97
N ARG A 7 1.61 5.28 17.12
CA ARG A 7 0.27 5.01 16.61
C ARG A 7 0.22 5.28 15.11
N VAL A 8 0.51 4.27 14.32
CA VAL A 8 0.41 4.35 12.86
C VAL A 8 -1.05 4.39 12.43
N ASN A 9 -1.43 5.40 11.66
CA ASN A 9 -2.75 5.48 11.06
C ASN A 9 -2.67 6.13 9.66
N ILE A 10 -3.09 5.39 8.64
CA ILE A 10 -3.09 5.86 7.26
C ILE A 10 -4.53 6.08 6.78
N ALA A 11 -4.80 7.25 6.20
CA ALA A 11 -6.09 7.52 5.59
C ALA A 11 -6.35 6.61 4.39
N VAL A 12 -7.60 6.18 4.22
CA VAL A 12 -8.03 5.27 3.13
C VAL A 12 -7.62 5.78 1.74
N LYS A 13 -7.74 7.09 1.50
CA LYS A 13 -7.33 7.71 0.23
C LYS A 13 -5.83 7.54 -0.06
N ASP A 14 -4.99 7.61 0.97
CA ASP A 14 -3.54 7.56 0.80
C ASP A 14 -3.10 6.12 0.55
N ARG A 15 -3.75 5.15 1.21
CA ARG A 15 -3.59 3.72 0.91
C ARG A 15 -3.88 3.43 -0.57
N ILE A 16 -5.00 3.94 -1.09
CA ILE A 16 -5.38 3.75 -2.51
C ILE A 16 -4.37 4.43 -3.44
N LEU A 17 -3.91 5.64 -3.11
CA LEU A 17 -2.92 6.34 -3.94
C LEU A 17 -1.58 5.60 -3.99
N LEU A 18 -1.09 5.09 -2.85
CA LEU A 18 0.14 4.30 -2.79
C LEU A 18 -0.01 2.98 -3.56
N HIS A 19 -1.12 2.26 -3.36
CA HIS A 19 -1.41 1.03 -4.10
C HIS A 19 -1.45 1.26 -5.62
N LEU A 20 -2.19 2.27 -6.08
CA LEU A 20 -2.25 2.58 -7.51
C LEU A 20 -0.91 3.08 -8.08
N LEU A 21 -0.01 3.61 -7.24
CA LEU A 21 1.35 3.98 -7.63
C LEU A 21 2.25 2.75 -7.80
N GLU A 22 2.08 1.74 -6.95
CA GLU A 22 2.77 0.44 -7.06
C GLU A 22 2.37 -0.30 -8.34
N GLU A 23 1.13 -0.11 -8.81
CA GLU A 23 0.57 -0.74 -10.01
C GLU A 23 0.61 0.16 -11.26
N ASP A 24 1.34 1.29 -11.23
CA ASP A 24 1.32 2.32 -12.29
C ASP A 24 1.89 1.80 -13.63
N ASP A 25 2.74 0.76 -13.59
CA ASP A 25 3.28 0.07 -14.77
C ASP A 25 2.20 -0.62 -15.64
N GLN A 26 1.00 -0.80 -15.09
CA GLN A 26 -0.16 -1.36 -15.77
C GLN A 26 -1.03 -0.31 -16.48
N ALA A 27 -0.78 0.99 -16.29
CA ALA A 27 -1.67 2.08 -16.74
C ALA A 27 -1.93 2.07 -18.27
N ASP A 28 -0.97 1.65 -19.07
CA ASP A 28 -1.09 1.61 -20.54
C ASP A 28 -1.42 0.22 -21.10
N ARG A 29 -1.63 -0.79 -20.23
CA ARG A 29 -1.86 -2.18 -20.66
C ARG A 29 -3.32 -2.44 -20.99
N TYR A 30 -3.56 -3.13 -22.11
CA TYR A 30 -4.91 -3.54 -22.50
C TYR A 30 -5.52 -4.59 -21.54
N VAL A 31 -4.70 -5.54 -21.09
CA VAL A 31 -5.05 -6.55 -20.07
C VAL A 31 -4.29 -6.22 -18.79
N VAL A 32 -5.00 -6.12 -17.69
CA VAL A 32 -4.45 -5.79 -16.37
C VAL A 32 -4.78 -6.87 -15.35
N THR A 33 -4.16 -6.80 -14.18
CA THR A 33 -4.45 -7.70 -13.05
C THR A 33 -5.68 -7.25 -12.28
N ALA A 34 -6.22 -8.12 -11.43
CA ALA A 34 -7.34 -7.80 -10.56
C ALA A 34 -7.00 -6.71 -9.52
N ALA A 35 -5.71 -6.40 -9.28
CA ALA A 35 -5.25 -5.39 -8.33
C ALA A 35 -5.81 -3.98 -8.62
N LEU A 36 -6.17 -3.69 -9.86
CA LEU A 36 -6.77 -2.40 -10.25
C LEU A 36 -8.30 -2.36 -10.12
N THR A 37 -8.94 -3.48 -9.78
CA THR A 37 -10.40 -3.58 -9.60
C THR A 37 -10.80 -3.18 -8.18
N ARG A 38 -12.10 -2.98 -7.93
CA ARG A 38 -12.56 -2.59 -6.59
C ARG A 38 -12.26 -3.67 -5.54
N PRO A 39 -12.51 -4.97 -5.80
CA PRO A 39 -12.09 -6.03 -4.89
C PRO A 39 -10.58 -6.07 -4.66
N GLY A 40 -9.76 -5.97 -5.71
CA GLY A 40 -8.30 -5.98 -5.57
C GLY A 40 -7.77 -4.80 -4.76
N ILE A 41 -8.24 -3.58 -5.04
CA ILE A 41 -7.87 -2.39 -4.24
C ILE A 41 -8.32 -2.56 -2.79
N ALA A 42 -9.49 -3.16 -2.55
CA ALA A 42 -10.02 -3.39 -1.21
C ALA A 42 -9.11 -4.36 -0.42
N GLU A 43 -8.68 -5.45 -1.06
CA GLU A 43 -7.73 -6.40 -0.50
C GLU A 43 -6.39 -5.74 -0.19
N SER A 44 -5.72 -5.14 -1.18
CA SER A 44 -4.39 -4.54 -1.02
C SER A 44 -4.36 -3.38 -0.02
N CYS A 45 -5.45 -2.62 0.13
CA CYS A 45 -5.52 -1.51 1.08
C CYS A 45 -6.03 -1.91 2.47
N ALA A 46 -6.33 -3.18 2.71
CA ALA A 46 -7.02 -3.68 3.91
C ALA A 46 -8.31 -2.87 4.19
N GLN A 47 -9.21 -2.83 3.21
CA GLN A 47 -10.44 -2.05 3.25
C GLN A 47 -11.67 -2.87 2.88
N HIS A 48 -12.81 -2.48 3.43
CA HIS A 48 -14.09 -2.98 2.94
C HIS A 48 -14.41 -2.31 1.58
N PRO A 49 -14.89 -3.05 0.54
CA PRO A 49 -15.12 -2.50 -0.80
C PRO A 49 -15.97 -1.21 -0.89
N PRO A 50 -17.02 -1.00 -0.07
CA PRO A 50 -17.74 0.27 0.03
C PRO A 50 -16.87 1.47 0.43
N ASN A 51 -15.85 1.28 1.27
CA ASN A 51 -14.92 2.35 1.66
C ASN A 51 -14.04 2.76 0.48
N VAL A 52 -13.61 1.78 -0.32
CA VAL A 52 -12.92 2.04 -1.58
C VAL A 52 -13.81 2.85 -2.51
N SER A 53 -15.07 2.45 -2.72
CA SER A 53 -16.02 3.20 -3.56
C SER A 53 -16.30 4.62 -3.04
N ARG A 54 -16.27 4.86 -1.72
CA ARG A 54 -16.40 6.20 -1.13
C ARG A 54 -15.16 7.05 -1.40
N ALA A 55 -13.97 6.51 -1.15
CA ALA A 55 -12.71 7.21 -1.38
C ALA A 55 -12.49 7.51 -2.88
N MET A 56 -12.80 6.54 -3.74
CA MET A 56 -12.63 6.66 -5.20
C MET A 56 -13.49 7.79 -5.78
N ARG A 57 -14.73 7.98 -5.29
CA ARG A 57 -15.57 9.13 -5.67
C ARG A 57 -14.91 10.48 -5.38
N THR A 58 -14.19 10.58 -4.26
CA THR A 58 -13.45 11.79 -3.90
C THR A 58 -12.22 11.96 -4.79
N LEU A 59 -11.47 10.89 -5.05
CA LEU A 59 -10.28 10.92 -5.91
C LEU A 59 -10.63 11.28 -7.36
N LEU A 60 -11.72 10.72 -7.90
CA LEU A 60 -12.24 11.05 -9.24
C LEU A 60 -12.65 12.52 -9.34
N ARG A 61 -13.36 13.05 -8.33
CA ARG A 61 -13.75 14.47 -8.30
C ARG A 61 -12.54 15.40 -8.29
N LYS A 62 -11.46 14.98 -7.63
CA LYS A 62 -10.18 15.69 -7.60
C LYS A 62 -9.29 15.41 -8.82
N ARG A 63 -9.76 14.61 -9.79
CA ARG A 63 -9.00 14.20 -10.99
C ARG A 63 -7.66 13.52 -10.70
N LEU A 64 -7.50 12.92 -9.52
CA LEU A 64 -6.29 12.19 -9.16
C LEU A 64 -6.27 10.75 -9.72
N VAL A 65 -7.43 10.24 -10.12
CA VAL A 65 -7.57 8.91 -10.70
C VAL A 65 -8.48 8.98 -11.91
N SER A 66 -8.31 8.03 -12.82
CA SER A 66 -9.21 7.80 -13.95
C SER A 66 -9.81 6.40 -13.85
N GLU A 67 -11.07 6.26 -14.28
CA GLU A 67 -11.79 5.00 -14.32
C GLU A 67 -11.81 4.47 -15.75
N HIS A 68 -11.56 3.17 -15.90
CA HIS A 68 -11.54 2.48 -17.19
C HIS A 68 -12.32 1.17 -17.12
N SER A 69 -12.73 0.67 -18.27
CA SER A 69 -13.15 -0.72 -18.42
C SER A 69 -12.00 -1.50 -19.07
N ARG A 70 -11.46 -2.53 -18.40
CA ARG A 70 -10.32 -3.31 -18.92
C ARG A 70 -10.57 -4.80 -18.77
N SER A 71 -9.94 -5.59 -19.64
CA SER A 71 -9.91 -7.04 -19.48
C SER A 71 -8.99 -7.40 -18.31
N ILE A 72 -9.44 -8.31 -17.45
CA ILE A 72 -8.65 -8.77 -16.31
C ILE A 72 -8.00 -10.11 -16.67
N ARG A 73 -6.73 -10.28 -16.34
CA ARG A 73 -6.03 -11.55 -16.56
C ARG A 73 -6.76 -12.68 -15.85
N GLY A 74 -7.17 -13.70 -16.61
CA GLY A 74 -7.90 -14.86 -16.09
C GLY A 74 -9.41 -14.64 -15.88
N ASP A 75 -9.97 -13.53 -16.37
CA ASP A 75 -11.41 -13.28 -16.38
C ASP A 75 -11.91 -13.10 -17.82
N ASP A 76 -13.07 -13.68 -18.11
CA ASP A 76 -13.75 -13.58 -19.41
C ASP A 76 -14.45 -12.23 -19.60
N ARG A 77 -14.69 -11.48 -18.52
CA ARG A 77 -15.42 -10.22 -18.53
C ARG A 77 -14.51 -9.03 -18.25
N ARG A 78 -14.75 -7.94 -18.99
CA ARG A 78 -14.14 -6.65 -18.68
C ARG A 78 -14.69 -6.13 -17.37
N GLN A 79 -13.80 -5.66 -16.51
CA GLN A 79 -14.14 -5.07 -15.24
C GLN A 79 -13.79 -3.59 -15.20
N LYS A 80 -14.39 -2.88 -14.25
CA LYS A 80 -14.05 -1.50 -13.92
C LYS A 80 -12.73 -1.48 -13.16
N THR A 81 -11.78 -0.67 -13.64
CA THR A 81 -10.45 -0.49 -13.07
C THR A 81 -10.14 0.98 -12.86
N TRP A 82 -9.19 1.27 -11.96
CA TRP A 82 -8.70 2.62 -11.74
C TRP A 82 -7.19 2.70 -11.90
N GLN A 83 -6.71 3.85 -12.35
CA GLN A 83 -5.30 4.16 -12.44
C GLN A 83 -5.07 5.64 -12.08
N LEU A 84 -3.85 6.00 -11.72
CA LEU A 84 -3.48 7.39 -11.46
C LEU A 84 -3.54 8.22 -12.75
N THR A 85 -3.92 9.48 -12.61
CA THR A 85 -3.63 10.52 -13.62
C THR A 85 -2.21 11.08 -13.38
N ASP A 86 -1.74 11.99 -14.22
CA ASP A 86 -0.47 12.69 -13.97
C ASP A 86 -0.49 13.47 -12.66
N GLU A 87 -1.58 14.19 -12.38
CA GLU A 87 -1.79 14.87 -11.09
C GLU A 87 -1.84 13.84 -9.94
N GLY A 88 -2.49 12.71 -10.17
CA GLY A 88 -2.56 11.57 -9.26
C GLY A 88 -1.19 11.02 -8.87
N ARG A 89 -0.32 10.80 -9.86
CA ARG A 89 1.07 10.36 -9.67
C ARG A 89 1.85 11.36 -8.82
N GLY A 90 1.71 12.65 -9.10
CA GLY A 90 2.34 13.71 -8.32
C GLY A 90 1.90 13.69 -6.85
N GLU A 91 0.60 13.58 -6.59
CA GLU A 91 0.07 13.49 -5.22
C GLU A 91 0.48 12.18 -4.53
N ALA A 92 0.40 11.04 -5.22
CA ALA A 92 0.77 9.73 -4.66
C ALA A 92 2.24 9.71 -4.24
N LYS A 93 3.15 10.27 -5.05
CA LYS A 93 4.59 10.38 -4.70
C LYS A 93 4.81 11.27 -3.48
N LYS A 94 4.13 12.41 -3.37
CA LYS A 94 4.20 13.28 -2.18
C LYS A 94 3.69 12.57 -0.92
N ARG A 95 2.60 11.80 -1.05
CA ARG A 95 2.06 10.99 0.05
C ARG A 95 3.02 9.88 0.44
N LEU A 96 3.63 9.21 -0.53
CA LEU A 96 4.63 8.17 -0.28
C LEU A 96 5.81 8.75 0.49
N GLU A 97 6.36 9.89 0.07
CA GLU A 97 7.47 10.56 0.76
C GLU A 97 7.10 10.90 2.22
N THR A 98 5.93 11.49 2.44
CA THR A 98 5.46 11.85 3.79
C THR A 98 5.26 10.60 4.67
N LEU A 99 4.60 9.57 4.13
CA LEU A 99 4.28 8.35 4.88
C LEU A 99 5.52 7.48 5.13
N SER A 100 6.51 7.57 4.26
CA SER A 100 7.81 6.88 4.38
C SER A 100 8.58 7.28 5.64
N GLN A 101 8.35 8.50 6.14
CA GLN A 101 9.03 9.06 7.32
C GLN A 101 8.33 8.71 8.64
N LEU A 102 7.14 8.09 8.60
CA LEU A 102 6.43 7.68 9.81
C LEU A 102 7.27 6.65 10.57
N LYS A 103 7.34 6.82 11.89
CA LYS A 103 8.02 5.88 12.78
C LYS A 103 7.18 4.62 12.97
N VAL A 104 7.84 3.48 12.80
CA VAL A 104 7.29 2.15 13.04
C VAL A 104 8.21 1.40 14.00
N LEU A 105 7.64 0.48 14.76
CA LEU A 105 8.41 -0.43 15.59
C LEU A 105 8.63 -1.74 14.84
N ILE A 106 9.87 -2.20 14.88
CA ILE A 106 10.21 -3.54 14.41
C ILE A 106 11.01 -4.28 15.46
N ARG A 107 10.97 -5.60 15.39
CA ARG A 107 11.88 -6.50 16.09
C ARG A 107 12.75 -7.19 15.05
N ASP A 108 14.06 -6.97 15.14
CA ASP A 108 15.00 -7.47 14.14
C ASP A 108 15.40 -8.93 14.35
N GLU A 109 16.32 -9.44 13.52
CA GLU A 109 16.83 -10.82 13.59
C GLU A 109 17.53 -11.16 14.91
N THR A 110 17.95 -10.15 15.68
CA THR A 110 18.58 -10.32 17.01
C THR A 110 17.59 -10.21 18.16
N ASP A 111 16.28 -10.17 17.85
CA ASP A 111 15.20 -9.91 18.80
C ASP A 111 15.17 -8.47 19.36
N THR A 112 15.98 -7.55 18.78
CA THR A 112 16.08 -6.17 19.26
C THR A 112 14.91 -5.33 18.77
N LEU A 113 14.22 -4.66 19.69
CA LEU A 113 13.16 -3.69 19.36
C LEU A 113 13.78 -2.36 18.89
N LEU A 114 13.41 -1.92 17.70
CA LEU A 114 13.91 -0.71 17.06
C LEU A 114 12.75 0.17 16.61
N GLU A 115 12.90 1.48 16.79
CA GLU A 115 12.03 2.50 16.19
C GLU A 115 12.75 3.15 15.02
N LEU A 116 12.15 3.10 13.83
CA LEU A 116 12.76 3.59 12.59
C LEU A 116 11.70 4.03 11.58
N GLU A 117 12.12 4.67 10.50
CA GLU A 117 11.21 5.14 9.45
C GLU A 117 10.64 3.98 8.64
N ALA A 118 9.37 4.06 8.24
CA ALA A 118 8.72 3.02 7.45
C ALA A 118 9.49 2.62 6.18
N SER A 119 10.18 3.58 5.53
CA SER A 119 11.05 3.32 4.37
C SER A 119 12.24 2.41 4.66
N GLN A 120 12.70 2.34 5.91
CA GLN A 120 13.86 1.55 6.34
C GLN A 120 13.45 0.15 6.84
N ALA A 121 12.17 -0.05 7.15
CA ALA A 121 11.69 -1.25 7.83
C ALA A 121 11.85 -2.52 6.99
N ALA A 122 11.46 -2.49 5.71
CA ALA A 122 11.57 -3.64 4.81
C ALA A 122 13.03 -4.16 4.72
N ASN A 123 13.99 -3.23 4.58
CA ASN A 123 15.41 -3.56 4.57
C ASN A 123 15.88 -4.21 5.87
N ARG A 124 15.40 -3.71 7.02
CA ARG A 124 15.83 -4.20 8.34
C ARG A 124 15.17 -5.53 8.72
N LEU A 125 13.98 -5.78 8.19
CA LEU A 125 13.24 -7.06 8.28
C LEU A 125 13.69 -8.08 7.22
N GLN A 126 14.53 -7.69 6.26
CA GLN A 126 14.93 -8.52 5.10
C GLN A 126 13.72 -9.06 4.34
N ALA A 127 12.73 -8.20 4.11
CA ALA A 127 11.45 -8.55 3.52
C ALA A 127 11.18 -7.74 2.26
N GLU A 128 10.52 -8.34 1.27
CA GLU A 128 10.06 -7.66 0.06
C GLU A 128 8.71 -6.99 0.32
N MET A 129 8.73 -5.91 1.08
CA MET A 129 7.53 -5.15 1.43
C MET A 129 7.60 -3.71 0.94
N SER A 130 6.46 -3.24 0.42
CA SER A 130 6.27 -1.82 0.14
C SER A 130 6.03 -1.02 1.43
N VAL A 131 6.19 0.30 1.34
CA VAL A 131 5.86 1.22 2.45
C VAL A 131 4.39 1.10 2.84
N LEU A 132 3.47 0.89 1.88
CA LEU A 132 2.06 0.66 2.18
C LEU A 132 1.89 -0.58 3.06
N GLN A 133 2.50 -1.70 2.68
CA GLN A 133 2.43 -2.95 3.45
C GLN A 133 3.00 -2.78 4.85
N ILE A 134 4.20 -2.18 4.98
CA ILE A 134 4.82 -1.89 6.29
C ILE A 134 3.86 -1.12 7.20
N LEU A 135 3.26 -0.06 6.69
CA LEU A 135 2.39 0.79 7.50
C LEU A 135 1.05 0.12 7.82
N LEU A 136 0.52 -0.74 6.93
CA LEU A 136 -0.68 -1.54 7.21
C LEU A 136 -0.42 -2.53 8.35
N HIS A 137 0.69 -3.28 8.28
CA HIS A 137 1.08 -4.18 9.36
C HIS A 137 1.33 -3.43 10.67
N ALA A 138 2.06 -2.29 10.62
CA ALA A 138 2.31 -1.48 11.81
C ALA A 138 1.02 -0.97 12.45
N GLN A 139 0.04 -0.56 11.63
CA GLN A 139 -1.26 -0.09 12.12
C GLN A 139 -2.07 -1.21 12.80
N HIS A 140 -1.94 -2.46 12.37
CA HIS A 140 -2.71 -3.59 12.90
C HIS A 140 -2.00 -4.32 14.05
N GLU A 141 -0.67 -4.39 14.05
CA GLU A 141 0.13 -5.25 14.92
C GLU A 141 0.98 -4.44 15.92
N GLY A 142 1.25 -3.17 15.63
CA GLY A 142 2.10 -2.29 16.42
C GLY A 142 3.60 -2.55 16.22
N VAL A 143 4.04 -3.81 16.29
CA VAL A 143 5.44 -4.22 16.14
C VAL A 143 5.58 -5.30 15.06
N LEU A 144 6.36 -5.01 14.00
CA LEU A 144 6.65 -5.98 12.94
C LEU A 144 7.86 -6.83 13.33
N THR A 145 7.80 -8.14 13.16
CA THR A 145 8.88 -9.05 13.61
C THR A 145 9.61 -9.68 12.43
N PHE A 146 10.95 -9.72 12.49
CA PHE A 146 11.78 -10.42 11.52
C PHE A 146 11.37 -11.89 11.39
N GLY A 147 11.34 -12.39 10.15
CA GLY A 147 10.95 -13.78 9.87
C GLY A 147 9.44 -14.05 9.94
N ASP A 148 8.59 -13.03 10.10
CA ASP A 148 7.15 -13.19 9.98
C ASP A 148 6.78 -13.64 8.56
N ILE A 149 6.09 -14.78 8.47
CA ILE A 149 5.70 -15.42 7.21
C ILE A 149 4.84 -14.52 6.32
N ARG A 150 4.17 -13.51 6.89
CA ARG A 150 3.31 -12.57 6.16
C ARG A 150 4.11 -11.55 5.37
N PHE A 151 5.40 -11.38 5.69
CA PHE A 151 6.29 -10.41 5.05
C PHE A 151 7.00 -11.01 3.82
N GLY A 152 6.70 -12.25 3.48
CA GLY A 152 7.33 -12.98 2.38
C GLY A 152 8.58 -13.75 2.81
N LEU A 153 9.36 -14.20 1.84
CA LEU A 153 10.60 -14.91 2.10
C LEU A 153 11.67 -13.93 2.58
N VAL A 154 12.46 -14.37 3.57
CA VAL A 154 13.63 -13.61 4.02
C VAL A 154 14.62 -13.53 2.87
N THR A 155 14.85 -12.33 2.36
CA THR A 155 15.84 -12.05 1.33
C THR A 155 17.20 -11.83 2.01
N LYS A 156 18.01 -12.90 2.09
CA LYS A 156 19.39 -12.75 2.56
C LYS A 156 20.13 -11.75 1.66
N LYS A 157 20.69 -10.69 2.25
CA LYS A 157 21.69 -9.85 1.58
C LYS A 157 23.03 -10.56 1.48
#